data_AF-A9U766-F1
#
_entry.id   AF-A9U766-F1
#
_cell.length_a   1.000
_cell.length_b   1.000
_cell.length_c   1.000
_cell.angle_alpha   90.00
_cell.angle_beta   90.00
_cell.angle_gamma   90.00
#
_symmetry.space_group_name_H-M   'P 1'
#
loop_
_entity.id
_entity.type
_entity.pdbx_description
1 polymer ?
#
loop_
_entity_poly.entity_id
_entity_poly.type
_entity_poly.pdbx_seq_one_letter_code
_entity_poly.pdbx_strand_id
1 'polypeptide(L)'
;MLADDLNCGFATLTRIYLIPAEGGEAHACYEDLDVQLGHACVGDMRAGAGSPPVFSEDGKYVFLQLSEDGGVKVARFALDGSDYEIIAGGDREIYQFALAPEGRLILASADTLHPGDLFAFDMANGEETRLTDCNKELFSELVLSEPEAFRFEASDGWPIQGWIMKPVGFKEGSK
;
A
#
# COMPACT_ATOMS: atom_id res chain seq x y z
N MET A 1 5.47 -5.33 16.60
CA MET A 1 5.06 -3.92 16.71
C MET A 1 5.72 -3.14 15.57
N LEU A 2 5.08 -2.07 15.09
CA LEU A 2 5.71 -1.11 14.19
C LEU A 2 6.24 0.07 15.00
N ALA A 3 7.50 0.42 14.83
CA ALA A 3 8.15 1.54 15.52
C ALA A 3 9.38 2.01 14.75
N ASP A 4 9.99 3.10 15.18
CA ASP A 4 11.24 3.64 14.65
C ASP A 4 12.15 4.09 15.81
N ASP A 5 13.43 4.26 15.52
CA ASP A 5 14.45 4.68 16.49
C ASP A 5 14.72 6.20 16.43
N LEU A 6 13.97 6.94 15.60
CA LEU A 6 14.15 8.35 15.29
C LEU A 6 15.60 8.76 14.91
N ASN A 7 16.42 7.84 14.39
CA ASN A 7 17.83 8.13 14.07
C ASN A 7 18.00 9.27 13.04
N CYS A 8 17.00 9.48 12.18
CA CYS A 8 16.88 10.54 11.20
C CYS A 8 15.70 11.48 11.53
N GLY A 9 15.25 11.54 12.79
CA GLY A 9 14.07 12.28 13.21
C GLY A 9 12.79 11.75 12.57
N PHE A 10 11.85 12.64 12.21
CA PHE A 10 10.57 12.25 11.58
C PHE A 10 10.70 11.72 10.14
N ALA A 11 11.91 11.67 9.59
CA ALA A 11 12.20 11.02 8.31
C ALA A 11 12.67 9.56 8.48
N THR A 12 12.75 9.06 9.72
CA THR A 12 13.12 7.66 10.00
C THR A 12 11.99 6.73 9.55
N LEU A 13 12.32 5.75 8.71
CA LEU A 13 11.35 4.76 8.28
C LEU A 13 10.97 3.81 9.43
N THR A 14 9.69 3.48 9.49
CA THR A 14 9.14 2.53 10.44
C THR A 14 9.66 1.12 10.15
N ARG A 15 10.07 0.40 11.19
CA ARG A 15 10.53 -1.01 11.13
C ARG A 15 9.60 -1.96 11.89
N ILE A 16 9.76 -3.25 11.61
CA ILE A 16 9.11 -4.33 12.36
C ILE A 16 9.98 -4.70 13.55
N TYR A 17 9.45 -4.54 14.76
CA TYR A 17 10.08 -4.97 16.00
C TYR A 17 9.33 -6.13 16.66
N LEU A 18 10.07 -7.16 17.07
CA LEU A 18 9.61 -8.20 17.98
C LEU A 18 10.02 -7.87 19.41
N ILE A 19 9.05 -7.92 20.32
CA ILE A 19 9.27 -7.66 21.74
C ILE A 19 8.84 -8.91 22.50
N PRO A 20 9.74 -9.52 23.30
CA PRO A 20 9.37 -10.66 24.13
C PRO A 20 8.24 -10.31 25.11
N ALA A 21 7.24 -11.19 25.24
CA ALA A 21 6.09 -10.96 26.11
C ALA A 21 6.46 -10.87 27.60
N GLU A 22 7.54 -11.54 28.01
CA GLU A 22 8.08 -11.49 29.37
C GLU A 22 8.91 -10.21 29.64
N GLY A 23 9.05 -9.35 28.63
CA GLY A 23 9.99 -8.24 28.62
C GLY A 23 11.38 -8.65 28.15
N GLY A 24 12.21 -7.67 27.83
CA GLY A 24 13.55 -7.88 27.29
C GLY A 24 13.88 -6.89 26.17
N GLU A 25 14.97 -7.17 25.46
CA GLU A 25 15.40 -6.37 24.31
C GLU A 25 14.47 -6.59 23.11
N ALA A 26 14.11 -5.50 22.45
CA ALA A 26 13.37 -5.55 21.20
C ALA A 26 14.31 -5.84 20.04
N HIS A 27 13.90 -6.70 19.11
CA HIS A 27 14.69 -7.04 17.93
C HIS A 27 14.00 -6.52 16.67
N ALA A 28 14.74 -5.79 15.82
CA ALA A 28 14.26 -5.37 14.51
C ALA A 28 14.43 -6.51 13.49
N CYS A 29 13.36 -6.91 12.80
CA CYS A 29 13.43 -8.00 11.82
C CYS A 29 14.11 -7.58 10.49
N TYR A 30 14.03 -6.30 10.13
CA TYR A 30 14.54 -5.76 8.86
C TYR A 30 15.25 -4.43 9.12
N GLU A 31 16.56 -4.47 9.34
CA GLU A 31 17.33 -3.28 9.72
C GLU A 31 17.56 -2.33 8.53
N ASP A 32 17.82 -2.89 7.35
CA ASP A 32 18.21 -2.19 6.12
C ASP A 32 17.06 -2.01 5.11
N LEU A 33 15.80 -2.24 5.52
CA LEU A 33 14.66 -2.10 4.63
C LEU A 33 14.37 -0.62 4.34
N ASP A 34 14.52 -0.23 3.07
CA ASP A 34 14.32 1.13 2.59
C ASP A 34 12.91 1.34 1.98
N VAL A 35 11.87 0.97 2.74
CA VAL A 35 10.47 1.21 2.36
C VAL A 35 9.66 1.72 3.54
N GLN A 36 8.68 2.59 3.29
CA GLN A 36 7.80 3.08 4.35
C GLN A 36 6.76 2.02 4.71
N LEU A 37 6.93 1.38 5.88
CA LEU A 37 5.91 0.48 6.42
C LEU A 37 4.68 1.26 6.92
N GLY A 38 3.53 0.66 6.70
CA GLY A 38 2.22 1.24 6.97
C GLY A 38 1.65 2.00 5.77
N HIS A 39 0.64 2.80 6.06
CA HIS A 39 -0.13 3.54 5.08
C HIS A 39 0.18 5.04 5.16
N ALA A 40 0.96 5.55 4.21
CA ALA A 40 1.35 6.95 4.11
C ALA A 40 0.61 7.72 3.00
N CYS A 41 -0.14 7.05 2.13
CA CYS A 41 -0.97 7.73 1.15
C CYS A 41 -2.13 8.49 1.86
N VAL A 42 -2.45 9.67 1.35
CA VAL A 42 -3.41 10.59 1.96
C VAL A 42 -4.55 10.79 0.98
N GLY A 43 -5.79 10.64 1.47
CA GLY A 43 -7.01 10.88 0.70
C GLY A 43 -8.11 11.44 1.60
N ASP A 44 -9.06 12.15 0.99
CA ASP A 44 -10.24 12.73 1.64
C ASP A 44 -11.46 11.78 1.65
N MET A 45 -11.39 10.69 0.88
CA MET A 45 -12.50 9.77 0.66
C MET A 45 -12.73 8.73 1.77
N ARG A 46 -11.83 8.61 2.76
CA ARG A 46 -11.94 7.56 3.79
C ARG A 46 -11.72 8.04 5.22
N ALA A 47 -12.29 7.29 6.15
CA ALA A 47 -12.08 7.45 7.59
C ALA A 47 -11.15 6.35 8.11
N GLY A 48 -10.15 6.72 8.92
CA GLY A 48 -9.26 5.80 9.62
C GLY A 48 -7.87 5.64 9.00
N ALA A 49 -6.95 5.11 9.81
CA ALA A 49 -5.60 4.73 9.40
C ALA A 49 -5.62 3.39 8.63
N GLY A 50 -4.45 2.95 8.17
CA GLY A 50 -4.27 1.61 7.61
C GLY A 50 -4.62 0.49 8.59
N SER A 51 -4.69 -0.74 8.08
CA SER A 51 -4.85 -1.95 8.88
C SER A 51 -3.66 -2.14 9.84
N PRO A 52 -3.90 -2.62 11.07
CA PRO A 52 -2.82 -3.02 11.97
C PRO A 52 -2.06 -4.23 11.40
N PRO A 53 -0.86 -4.54 11.93
CA PRO A 53 -0.16 -5.78 11.62
C PRO A 53 -1.05 -7.01 11.88
N VAL A 54 -1.14 -7.91 10.90
CA VAL A 54 -1.91 -9.15 11.02
C VAL A 54 -0.97 -10.35 10.92
N PHE A 55 -0.85 -11.12 12.00
CA PHE A 55 -0.02 -12.31 12.02
C PHE A 55 -0.66 -13.45 11.23
N SER A 56 0.16 -14.26 10.56
CA SER A 56 -0.29 -15.55 10.02
C SER A 56 -0.66 -16.51 11.16
N GLU A 57 -1.53 -17.48 10.87
CA GLU A 57 -1.97 -18.48 11.87
C GLU A 57 -0.80 -19.31 12.44
N ASP A 58 0.23 -19.57 11.62
CA ASP A 58 1.43 -20.28 12.03
C ASP A 58 2.45 -19.42 12.80
N GLY A 59 2.17 -18.12 12.92
CA GLY A 59 3.02 -17.16 13.63
C GLY A 59 4.39 -16.94 13.00
N LYS A 60 4.60 -17.34 11.73
CA LYS A 60 5.88 -17.15 11.03
C LYS A 60 5.94 -15.85 10.24
N TYR A 61 4.79 -15.30 9.88
CA TYR A 61 4.69 -14.12 9.04
C TYR A 61 3.83 -13.05 9.68
N VAL A 62 4.04 -11.81 9.22
CA VAL A 62 3.15 -10.69 9.46
C VAL A 62 2.78 -10.04 8.14
N PHE A 63 1.48 -9.78 7.96
CA PHE A 63 0.94 -9.02 6.84
C PHE A 63 0.80 -7.57 7.25
N LEU A 64 1.27 -6.68 6.38
CA LEU A 64 1.38 -5.25 6.62
C LEU A 64 1.11 -4.49 5.33
N GLN A 65 0.66 -3.25 5.47
CA GLN A 65 0.74 -2.31 4.37
C GLN A 65 2.16 -1.75 4.27
N LEU A 66 2.58 -1.42 3.05
CA LEU A 66 3.74 -0.58 2.79
C LEU A 66 3.41 0.43 1.70
N SER A 67 3.99 1.62 1.82
CA SER A 67 3.77 2.74 0.91
C SER A 67 5.01 2.96 0.07
N GLU A 68 4.83 2.94 -1.24
CA GLU A 68 5.92 3.09 -2.20
C GLU A 68 5.34 3.61 -3.51
N ASP A 69 6.03 4.58 -4.11
CA ASP A 69 5.69 5.12 -5.44
C ASP A 69 4.21 5.50 -5.60
N GLY A 70 3.68 6.27 -4.63
CA GLY A 70 2.32 6.80 -4.66
C GLY A 70 1.21 5.76 -4.46
N GLY A 71 1.58 4.48 -4.32
CA GLY A 71 0.67 3.39 -4.01
C GLY A 71 0.82 2.90 -2.57
N VAL A 72 -0.16 2.09 -2.16
CA VAL A 72 -0.09 1.33 -0.91
C VAL A 72 -0.39 -0.13 -1.21
N LYS A 73 0.56 -0.98 -0.84
CA LYS A 73 0.58 -2.41 -1.16
C LYS A 73 0.36 -3.21 0.13
N VAL A 74 -0.07 -4.46 0.01
CA VAL A 74 -0.06 -5.44 1.11
C VAL A 74 1.10 -6.39 0.88
N ALA A 75 1.95 -6.52 1.88
CA ALA A 75 3.11 -7.39 1.86
C ALA A 75 3.09 -8.35 3.04
N ARG A 76 3.72 -9.50 2.85
CA ARG A 76 3.98 -10.52 3.86
C ARG A 76 5.46 -10.51 4.20
N PHE A 77 5.78 -10.38 5.48
CA PHE A 77 7.15 -10.37 5.99
C PHE A 77 7.38 -11.60 6.86
N ALA A 78 8.47 -12.34 6.65
CA ALA A 78 8.92 -13.36 7.58
C ALA A 78 9.40 -12.72 8.89
N LEU A 79 9.04 -13.28 10.03
CA LEU A 79 9.36 -12.70 11.34
C LEU A 79 10.80 -12.98 11.79
N ASP A 80 11.48 -13.94 11.17
CA ASP A 80 12.91 -14.17 11.35
C ASP A 80 13.79 -13.23 10.51
N GLY A 81 13.17 -12.35 9.70
CA GLY A 81 13.87 -11.37 8.87
C GLY A 81 14.44 -11.94 7.58
N SER A 82 14.09 -13.17 7.17
CA SER A 82 14.69 -13.81 5.99
C SER A 82 14.32 -13.14 4.68
N ASP A 83 13.04 -12.74 4.53
CA ASP A 83 12.46 -12.29 3.28
C ASP A 83 11.08 -11.65 3.46
N TYR A 84 10.69 -10.87 2.46
CA TYR A 84 9.33 -10.36 2.36
C TYR A 84 8.86 -10.38 0.90
N GLU A 85 7.54 -10.35 0.73
CA GLU A 85 6.90 -10.46 -0.57
C GLU A 85 5.71 -9.50 -0.66
N ILE A 86 5.57 -8.80 -1.79
CA ILE A 86 4.34 -8.07 -2.11
C ILE A 86 3.28 -9.07 -2.52
N ILE A 87 2.21 -9.17 -1.74
CA ILE A 87 1.10 -10.10 -2.00
C ILE A 87 0.07 -9.46 -2.92
N ALA A 88 -0.30 -8.21 -2.64
CA ALA A 88 -1.24 -7.45 -3.45
C ALA A 88 -0.75 -6.01 -3.61
N GLY A 89 -0.83 -5.46 -4.82
CA GLY A 89 -0.33 -4.12 -5.13
C GLY A 89 -0.95 -3.56 -6.40
N GLY A 90 -0.13 -2.89 -7.22
CA GLY A 90 -0.54 -2.18 -8.44
C GLY A 90 -0.52 -0.65 -8.26
N ASP A 91 -0.90 0.07 -9.32
CA ASP A 91 -1.00 1.53 -9.34
C ASP A 91 -2.28 2.01 -8.64
N ARG A 92 -2.37 1.68 -7.36
CA ARG A 92 -3.53 1.92 -6.51
C ARG A 92 -3.12 1.99 -5.06
N GLU A 93 -4.08 2.35 -4.24
CA GLU A 93 -3.99 2.33 -2.80
C GLU A 93 -4.84 1.19 -2.25
N ILE A 94 -4.24 0.24 -1.55
CA ILE A 94 -4.97 -0.68 -0.68
C ILE A 94 -4.99 -0.04 0.70
N TYR A 95 -6.11 0.58 1.07
CA TYR A 95 -6.19 1.38 2.30
C TYR A 95 -6.57 0.57 3.54
N GLN A 96 -7.26 -0.55 3.37
CA GLN A 96 -7.49 -1.54 4.40
C GLN A 96 -7.44 -2.95 3.80
N PHE A 97 -7.05 -3.91 4.62
CA PHE A 97 -7.13 -5.33 4.27
C PHE A 97 -7.47 -6.19 5.48
N ALA A 98 -7.98 -7.38 5.21
CA ALA A 98 -8.17 -8.44 6.19
C ALA A 98 -7.77 -9.80 5.60
N LEU A 99 -7.15 -10.65 6.41
CA LEU A 99 -6.98 -12.07 6.08
C LEU A 99 -8.35 -12.76 6.18
N ALA A 100 -8.70 -13.51 5.14
CA ALA A 100 -9.86 -14.37 5.08
C ALA A 100 -9.42 -15.84 5.03
N PRO A 101 -10.33 -16.81 5.31
CA PRO A 101 -10.03 -18.23 5.23
C PRO A 101 -9.43 -18.64 3.88
N GLU A 102 -8.75 -19.78 3.87
CA GLU A 102 -8.23 -20.42 2.64
C GLU A 102 -7.18 -19.58 1.90
N GLY A 103 -6.48 -18.70 2.63
CA GLY A 103 -5.40 -17.90 2.03
C GLY A 103 -5.90 -16.77 1.12
N ARG A 104 -7.07 -16.21 1.43
CA ARG A 104 -7.60 -15.04 0.71
C ARG A 104 -7.36 -13.75 1.49
N LEU A 105 -7.30 -12.64 0.76
CA LEU A 105 -7.37 -11.29 1.31
C LEU A 105 -8.67 -10.62 0.88
N ILE A 106 -9.31 -9.90 1.80
CA ILE A 106 -10.30 -8.89 1.45
C ILE A 106 -9.58 -7.55 1.48
N LEU A 107 -9.62 -6.83 0.36
CA LEU A 107 -8.97 -5.56 0.16
C LEU A 107 -10.03 -4.48 0.02
N ALA A 108 -9.85 -3.36 0.70
CA ALA A 108 -10.52 -2.12 0.39
C ALA A 108 -9.52 -1.23 -0.34
N SER A 109 -9.81 -0.91 -1.59
CA SER A 109 -8.84 -0.29 -2.49
C SER A 109 -9.44 0.80 -3.36
N ALA A 110 -8.65 1.84 -3.59
CA ALA A 110 -8.97 2.99 -4.43
C ALA A 110 -7.83 3.22 -5.43
N ASP A 111 -8.15 3.77 -6.59
CA ASP A 111 -7.18 4.22 -7.59
C ASP A 111 -7.52 5.64 -8.05
N THR A 112 -6.76 6.16 -9.03
CA THR A 112 -6.94 7.54 -9.50
C THR A 112 -8.29 7.82 -10.17
N LEU A 113 -9.03 6.78 -10.55
CA LEU A 113 -10.34 6.86 -11.21
C LEU A 113 -11.47 6.30 -10.34
N HIS A 114 -11.16 5.49 -9.34
CA HIS A 114 -12.13 4.82 -8.48
C HIS A 114 -11.86 5.15 -7.00
N PRO A 115 -12.77 5.85 -6.30
CA PRO A 115 -12.54 6.35 -4.95
C PRO A 115 -12.56 5.26 -3.87
N GLY A 116 -12.98 4.03 -4.18
CA GLY A 116 -12.97 2.93 -3.23
C GLY A 116 -13.98 1.82 -3.53
N ASP A 117 -13.51 0.58 -3.57
CA ASP A 117 -14.34 -0.63 -3.59
C ASP A 117 -13.68 -1.79 -2.84
N LEU A 118 -14.45 -2.85 -2.61
CA LEU A 118 -13.96 -4.10 -2.02
C LEU A 118 -13.55 -5.09 -3.11
N PHE A 119 -12.45 -5.80 -2.85
CA PHE A 119 -11.90 -6.82 -3.72
C PHE A 119 -11.57 -8.07 -2.89
N ALA A 120 -11.79 -9.25 -3.46
CA ALA A 120 -11.25 -10.52 -2.96
C ALA A 120 -10.02 -10.89 -3.77
N PHE A 121 -8.91 -11.14 -3.10
CA PHE A 121 -7.65 -11.55 -3.71
C PHE A 121 -7.26 -12.95 -3.21
N ASP A 122 -7.01 -13.88 -4.12
CA ASP A 122 -6.55 -15.23 -3.80
C ASP A 122 -5.03 -15.29 -3.87
N MET A 123 -4.39 -15.55 -2.72
CA MET A 123 -2.91 -15.54 -2.64
C MET A 123 -2.27 -16.75 -3.31
N ALA A 124 -3.01 -17.83 -3.59
CA ALA A 124 -2.45 -19.05 -4.17
C ALA A 124 -2.27 -18.94 -5.69
N ASN A 125 -3.17 -18.23 -6.37
CA ASN A 125 -3.13 -18.06 -7.83
C ASN A 125 -2.98 -16.59 -8.29
N GLY A 126 -3.08 -15.63 -7.37
CA GLY A 126 -2.97 -14.20 -7.67
C GLY A 126 -4.21 -13.61 -8.35
N GLU A 127 -5.34 -14.33 -8.37
CA GLU A 127 -6.58 -13.83 -8.96
C GLU A 127 -7.27 -12.82 -8.04
N GLU A 128 -7.79 -11.75 -8.65
CA GLU A 128 -8.54 -10.72 -7.95
C GLU A 128 -9.95 -10.59 -8.54
N THR A 129 -10.95 -10.49 -7.66
CA THR A 129 -12.34 -10.24 -8.03
C THR A 129 -12.86 -9.03 -7.27
N ARG A 130 -13.37 -8.04 -8.01
CA ARG A 130 -14.09 -6.89 -7.43
C ARG A 130 -15.44 -7.36 -6.87
N LEU A 131 -15.67 -7.11 -5.58
CA LEU A 131 -16.86 -7.52 -4.84
C LEU A 131 -17.95 -6.46 -4.84
N THR A 132 -17.58 -5.19 -4.96
CA THR A 132 -18.50 -4.05 -5.00
C THR A 132 -18.21 -3.15 -6.19
N ASP A 133 -19.25 -2.49 -6.70
CA ASP A 133 -19.11 -1.48 -7.76
C ASP A 133 -20.00 -0.29 -7.41
N CYS A 134 -19.67 0.38 -6.30
CA CYS A 134 -20.60 1.30 -5.62
C CYS A 134 -20.97 2.54 -6.46
N ASN A 135 -20.11 2.92 -7.41
CA ASN A 135 -20.24 4.15 -8.20
C ASN A 135 -20.49 3.87 -9.69
N LYS A 136 -20.87 2.64 -10.04
CA LYS A 136 -21.02 2.18 -11.43
C LYS A 136 -21.89 3.11 -12.28
N GLU A 137 -23.08 3.43 -11.78
CA GLU A 137 -24.06 4.24 -12.50
C GLU A 137 -23.49 5.64 -12.76
N LEU A 138 -22.91 6.28 -11.73
CA LEU A 138 -22.30 7.60 -11.86
C LEU A 138 -21.16 7.60 -12.88
N PHE A 139 -20.26 6.61 -12.81
CA PHE A 139 -19.14 6.54 -13.75
C PHE A 139 -19.55 6.21 -15.18
N SER A 140 -20.73 5.61 -15.37
CA SER A 140 -21.27 5.42 -16.73
C SER A 140 -21.70 6.74 -17.40
N GLU A 141 -21.89 7.81 -16.62
CA GLU A 141 -22.33 9.13 -17.09
C GLU A 141 -21.17 10.14 -17.20
N LEU A 142 -20.01 9.83 -16.63
CA LEU A 142 -18.87 10.74 -16.54
C LEU A 142 -17.74 10.35 -17.50
N VAL A 143 -17.07 11.38 -18.03
CA VAL A 143 -15.75 11.21 -18.63
C VAL A 143 -14.75 11.78 -17.65
N LEU A 144 -13.97 10.90 -17.03
CA LEU A 144 -12.93 11.28 -16.07
C LEU A 144 -11.63 11.61 -16.79
N SER A 145 -10.87 12.53 -16.22
CA SER A 145 -9.47 12.73 -16.60
C SER A 145 -8.63 11.67 -15.89
N GLU A 146 -7.85 10.92 -16.65
CA GLU A 146 -6.89 9.94 -16.13
C GLU A 146 -5.54 10.62 -15.87
N PRO A 147 -5.05 10.61 -14.62
CA PRO A 147 -3.71 11.09 -14.32
C PRO A 147 -2.65 10.20 -14.97
N GLU A 148 -1.67 10.83 -15.62
CA GLU A 148 -0.51 10.13 -16.17
C GLU A 148 0.66 10.22 -15.19
N ALA A 149 1.15 9.06 -14.75
CA ALA A 149 2.36 8.98 -13.94
C ALA A 149 3.61 9.22 -14.81
N PHE A 150 4.58 9.94 -14.27
CA PHE A 150 5.89 10.14 -14.88
C PHE A 150 6.99 10.17 -13.82
N ARG A 151 8.23 9.96 -14.25
CA ARG A 151 9.41 10.14 -13.40
C ARG A 151 10.34 11.17 -14.00
N PHE A 152 11.02 11.93 -13.14
CA PHE A 152 12.06 12.86 -13.54
C PHE A 152 13.20 12.82 -12.51
N GLU A 153 14.40 13.18 -12.93
CA GLU A 153 15.56 13.29 -12.04
C GLU A 153 15.59 14.68 -11.41
N ALA A 154 15.72 14.72 -10.08
CA ALA A 154 15.98 15.95 -9.34
C ALA A 154 17.41 16.45 -9.57
N SER A 155 17.69 17.68 -9.15
CA SER A 155 19.01 18.31 -9.32
C SER A 155 20.17 17.57 -8.66
N ASP A 156 19.87 16.72 -7.67
CA ASP A 156 20.82 15.88 -6.94
C ASP A 156 20.87 14.43 -7.47
N GLY A 157 20.16 14.13 -8.57
CA GLY A 157 20.14 12.83 -9.22
C GLY A 157 19.10 11.85 -8.68
N TRP A 158 18.28 12.24 -7.69
CA TRP A 158 17.23 11.36 -7.17
C TRP A 158 16.06 11.23 -8.15
N PRO A 159 15.56 10.00 -8.42
CA PRO A 159 14.37 9.81 -9.23
C PRO A 159 13.12 10.19 -8.41
N ILE A 160 12.35 11.16 -8.90
CA ILE A 160 11.09 11.59 -8.29
C ILE A 160 9.93 11.15 -9.18
N GLN A 161 8.90 10.57 -8.57
CA GLN A 161 7.64 10.28 -9.23
C GLN A 161 6.71 11.50 -9.15
N GLY A 162 5.99 11.75 -10.23
CA GLY A 162 4.92 12.74 -10.29
C GLY A 162 3.76 12.27 -11.14
N TRP A 163 2.68 13.06 -11.13
CA TRP A 163 1.50 12.83 -11.96
C TRP A 163 1.11 14.12 -12.66
N ILE A 164 0.60 13.99 -13.87
CA ILE A 164 -0.05 15.07 -14.61
C ILE A 164 -1.48 14.68 -14.94
N MET A 165 -2.43 15.49 -14.50
CA MET A 165 -3.85 15.31 -14.82
C MET A 165 -4.20 16.27 -15.96
N LYS A 166 -4.33 15.72 -17.17
CA LYS A 166 -4.65 16.52 -18.36
C LYS A 166 -6.16 16.79 -18.45
N PRO A 167 -6.62 17.91 -18.99
CA PRO A 167 -8.05 18.11 -19.22
C PRO A 167 -8.65 16.99 -20.08
N VAL A 168 -9.92 16.67 -19.85
CA VAL A 168 -10.65 15.71 -20.69
C VAL A 168 -10.60 16.15 -22.16
N GLY A 169 -10.25 15.23 -23.05
CA GLY A 169 -10.14 15.50 -24.49
C GLY A 169 -8.90 16.28 -24.90
N PHE A 170 -7.88 16.39 -24.04
CA PHE A 170 -6.60 16.99 -24.39
C PHE A 170 -6.01 16.35 -25.65
N LYS A 171 -5.51 17.19 -26.56
CA LYS A 171 -4.79 16.76 -27.76
C LYS A 171 -3.36 17.28 -27.72
N GLU A 172 -2.41 16.44 -28.05
CA GLU A 172 -1.01 16.84 -28.07
C GLU A 172 -0.79 18.04 -29.00
N GLY A 173 -0.10 19.07 -28.51
CA GLY A 173 0.14 20.33 -29.23
C GLY A 173 -1.03 21.34 -29.21
N SER A 174 -2.17 21.03 -28.60
CA SER A 174 -3.22 22.02 -28.34
C SER A 174 -2.94 22.82 -27.06
N LYS A 175 -3.18 24.13 -27.10
CA LYS A 175 -3.10 25.03 -25.94
C LYS A 175 -4.40 24.99 -25.14
#